data_AF-A0A5E4IMP4-F1
#
_entry.id   AF-A0A5E4IMP4-F1
#
_cell.length_a   1.000
_cell.length_b   1.000
_cell.length_c   1.000
_cell.angle_alpha   90.00
_cell.angle_beta   90.00
_cell.angle_gamma   90.00
#
_symmetry.space_group_name_H-M   'P 1'
#
loop_
_entity.id
_entity.type
_entity.pdbx_description
1 polymer ?
#
loop_
_entity_poly.entity_id
_entity_poly.type
_entity_poly.pdbx_seq_one_letter_code
_entity_poly.pdbx_strand_id
1 'polypeptide(L)'
;MHFLTYLNESDFVRDAIRHRLSEIKVIKCRDVDYETAKKEILGYFKNRGESYPDKASVDLELDFDLVMKITEELRKEGRLVEA
;
A
#
# COMPACT_ATOMS: atom_id res chain seq x y z
N MET A 1 34.14 6.76 0.21
CA MET A 1 33.38 8.03 0.21
C MET A 1 33.24 8.47 -1.25
N HIS A 2 32.11 8.14 -1.91
CA HIS A 2 31.85 8.59 -3.29
C HIS A 2 30.87 9.75 -3.25
N PHE A 3 31.38 10.97 -3.41
CA PHE A 3 30.55 12.10 -3.80
C PHE A 3 30.25 11.93 -5.30
N LEU A 4 29.00 11.62 -5.64
CA LEU A 4 28.51 11.71 -7.02
C LEU A 4 28.34 13.20 -7.33
N THR A 5 29.34 13.80 -7.97
CA THR A 5 29.20 15.12 -8.59
C THR A 5 28.39 14.94 -9.88
N TYR A 6 27.14 15.40 -9.87
CA TYR A 6 26.31 15.45 -11.07
C TYR A 6 26.96 16.34 -12.14
N LEU A 7 27.01 15.89 -13.40
CA LEU A 7 27.66 16.60 -14.50
C LEU A 7 26.89 17.89 -14.90
N ASN A 8 25.59 17.93 -14.67
CA ASN A 8 24.71 19.09 -14.85
C ASN A 8 23.36 18.88 -14.11
N GLU A 9 22.52 19.92 -14.10
CA GLU A 9 21.18 19.89 -13.49
C GLU A 9 20.27 18.80 -14.07
N SER A 10 20.34 18.55 -15.38
CA SER A 10 19.55 17.50 -16.04
C SER A 10 19.94 16.10 -15.56
N ASP A 11 21.22 15.88 -15.26
CA ASP A 11 21.69 14.59 -14.73
C ASP A 11 21.21 14.36 -13.30
N PHE A 12 21.17 15.41 -12.47
CA PHE A 12 20.55 15.35 -11.15
C PHE A 12 19.07 14.97 -11.23
N VAL A 13 18.31 15.66 -12.09
CA VAL A 13 16.88 15.39 -12.27
C VAL A 13 16.65 13.97 -12.79
N ARG A 14 17.46 13.52 -13.75
CA ARG A 14 17.33 12.18 -14.33
C ARG A 14 17.64 11.09 -13.32
N ASP A 15 18.65 11.27 -12.48
CA ASP A 15 19.00 10.31 -11.43
C ASP A 15 17.91 10.25 -10.35
N ALA A 16 17.40 11.40 -9.91
CA ALA A 16 16.27 11.47 -8.98
C ALA A 16 15.02 10.76 -9.53
N ILE A 17 14.69 10.96 -10.81
CA ILE A 17 13.58 10.25 -11.48
C ILE A 17 13.84 8.74 -11.51
N ARG A 18 15.04 8.30 -11.93
CA ARG A 18 15.37 6.86 -11.97
C ARG A 18 15.31 6.22 -10.58
N HIS A 19 15.85 6.90 -9.57
CA HIS A 19 15.78 6.46 -8.19
C HIS A 19 14.33 6.27 -7.76
N ARG A 20 13.48 7.28 -7.98
CA ARG A 20 12.06 7.20 -7.64
C ARG A 20 11.31 6.10 -8.38
N LEU A 21 11.62 5.90 -9.67
CA LEU A 21 11.05 4.81 -10.46
C LEU A 21 11.54 3.43 -9.98
N SER A 22 12.78 3.32 -9.52
CA SER A 22 13.33 2.06 -8.97
C SER A 22 12.71 1.64 -7.64
N GLU A 23 12.14 2.60 -6.89
CA GLU A 23 11.40 2.33 -5.66
C GLU A 23 9.99 1.80 -5.91
N ILE A 24 9.46 1.92 -7.14
CA ILE A 24 8.11 1.43 -7.47
C ILE A 24 8.13 -0.10 -7.43
N LYS A 25 7.36 -0.65 -6.48
CA LYS A 25 7.16 -2.09 -6.36
C LYS A 25 5.92 -2.52 -7.12
N VAL A 26 6.08 -3.49 -8.02
CA VAL A 26 4.96 -4.21 -8.60
C VAL A 26 4.54 -5.29 -7.60
N ILE A 27 3.31 -5.20 -7.11
CA ILE A 27 2.75 -6.14 -6.14
C ILE A 27 1.81 -7.06 -6.90
N LYS A 28 2.03 -8.37 -6.80
CA LYS A 28 1.12 -9.35 -7.36
C LYS A 28 -0.04 -9.52 -6.40
N CYS A 29 -1.25 -9.21 -6.84
CA CYS A 29 -2.43 -9.46 -6.03
C CYS A 29 -2.73 -10.96 -6.04
N ARG A 30 -3.00 -11.52 -4.87
CA ARG A 30 -3.45 -12.91 -4.73
C ARG A 30 -4.94 -13.01 -5.07
N ASP A 31 -5.31 -14.13 -5.68
CA ASP A 31 -6.71 -14.46 -5.94
C ASP A 31 -7.31 -15.12 -4.69
N VAL A 32 -8.24 -14.43 -4.04
CA VAL A 32 -8.94 -14.91 -2.84
C VAL A 32 -10.40 -14.54 -2.87
N ASP A 33 -11.20 -15.37 -2.23
CA ASP A 33 -12.62 -15.08 -2.07
C ASP A 33 -12.86 -13.90 -1.12
N TYR A 34 -14.04 -13.30 -1.29
CA TYR A 34 -14.45 -12.10 -0.57
C TYR A 34 -14.46 -12.26 0.96
N GLU A 35 -14.93 -13.40 1.46
CA GLU A 35 -15.08 -13.63 2.90
C GLU A 35 -13.72 -13.81 3.57
N THR A 36 -12.81 -14.53 2.91
CA THR A 36 -11.41 -14.65 3.34
C THR A 36 -10.74 -13.28 3.37
N ALA A 37 -10.87 -12.48 2.30
CA ALA A 37 -10.33 -11.13 2.25
C ALA A 37 -10.90 -10.24 3.37
N LYS A 38 -12.22 -10.29 3.61
CA LYS A 38 -12.88 -9.49 4.65
C LYS A 38 -12.40 -9.83 6.05
N LYS A 39 -12.18 -11.11 6.33
CA LYS A 39 -11.62 -11.58 7.61
C LYS A 39 -10.19 -11.12 7.81
N GLU A 40 -9.35 -11.23 6.79
CA GLU A 40 -7.95 -10.83 6.87
C GLU A 40 -7.79 -9.31 7.04
N ILE A 41 -8.55 -8.51 6.28
CA ILE A 41 -8.57 -7.05 6.39
C ILE A 41 -8.96 -6.64 7.81
N LEU A 42 -10.05 -7.22 8.35
CA LEU A 42 -10.45 -6.93 9.72
C LEU A 42 -9.37 -7.31 10.74
N GLY A 43 -8.72 -8.47 10.56
CA GLY A 43 -7.63 -8.91 11.42
C GLY A 43 -6.43 -7.97 11.36
N TYR A 44 -6.10 -7.47 10.17
CA TYR A 44 -5.00 -6.54 9.93
C TYR A 44 -5.20 -5.23 10.69
N PHE A 45 -6.38 -4.60 10.56
CA PHE A 45 -6.71 -3.36 11.29
C PHE A 45 -6.77 -3.57 12.81
N LYS A 46 -7.32 -4.71 13.28
CA LYS A 46 -7.35 -5.01 14.72
C LYS A 46 -5.96 -5.18 15.33
N ASN A 47 -5.02 -5.79 14.61
CA ASN A 47 -3.68 -6.07 15.11
C ASN A 47 -2.74 -4.86 15.05
N ARG A 48 -2.97 -3.95 14.10
CA ARG A 48 -2.09 -2.80 13.85
C ARG A 48 -2.68 -1.45 14.31
N GLY A 49 -3.94 -1.41 14.73
CA GLY A 49 -4.62 -0.18 15.12
C GLY A 49 -4.92 0.68 13.89
N GLU A 50 -4.48 1.94 13.92
CA GLU A 50 -4.63 2.87 12.80
C GLU A 50 -3.74 2.46 11.63
N SER A 51 -4.37 1.94 10.58
CA SER A 51 -3.72 1.69 9.31
C SER A 51 -4.50 2.35 8.20
N TYR A 52 -3.87 2.51 7.04
CA TYR A 52 -4.54 3.03 5.86
C TYR A 52 -4.81 1.87 4.88
N PRO A 53 -5.92 1.92 4.12
CA PRO A 53 -6.29 0.88 3.15
C PRO A 53 -5.19 0.57 2.12
N ASP A 54 -4.39 1.55 1.71
CA ASP A 54 -3.25 1.37 0.80
C ASP A 54 -2.20 0.44 1.41
N LYS A 55 -1.85 0.63 2.69
CA LYS A 55 -0.92 -0.26 3.39
C LYS A 55 -1.49 -1.67 3.53
N ALA A 56 -2.78 -1.80 3.83
CA ALA A 56 -3.43 -3.10 3.93
C ALA A 56 -3.43 -3.84 2.57
N SER A 57 -3.67 -3.14 1.47
CA SER A 57 -3.58 -3.70 0.12
C SER A 57 -2.17 -4.21 -0.20
N VAL A 58 -1.14 -3.44 0.14
CA VAL A 58 0.25 -3.84 -0.07
C VAL A 58 0.63 -5.05 0.78
N ASP A 59 0.37 -4.99 2.09
CA ASP A 59 0.85 -5.99 3.04
C ASP A 59 0.08 -7.31 2.97
N LEU A 60 -1.21 -7.27 2.59
CA LEU A 60 -2.05 -8.46 2.39
C LEU A 60 -2.00 -8.95 0.93
N GLU A 61 -1.28 -8.24 0.06
CA GLU A 61 -1.21 -8.49 -1.38
C GLU A 61 -2.61 -8.58 -2.01
N LEU A 62 -3.52 -7.71 -1.59
CA LEU A 62 -4.90 -7.65 -2.05
C LEU A 62 -5.09 -6.49 -3.02
N ASP A 63 -6.01 -6.68 -3.96
CA ASP A 63 -6.45 -5.61 -4.85
C ASP A 63 -6.96 -4.40 -4.04
N PHE A 64 -6.51 -3.20 -4.44
CA PHE A 64 -6.78 -1.97 -3.69
C PHE A 64 -8.27 -1.63 -3.67
N ASP A 65 -8.98 -1.84 -4.78
CA ASP A 65 -10.42 -1.56 -4.85
C ASP A 65 -11.21 -2.51 -3.95
N LEU A 66 -10.81 -3.79 -3.90
CA LEU A 66 -11.37 -4.77 -2.98
C LEU A 66 -11.17 -4.36 -1.52
N VAL A 67 -9.96 -3.93 -1.15
CA VAL A 67 -9.64 -3.48 0.22
C VAL A 67 -10.45 -2.23 0.58
N MET A 68 -10.54 -1.26 -0.32
CA MET A 68 -11.35 -0.05 -0.12
C MET A 68 -12.82 -0.40 0.12
N LYS A 69 -13.40 -1.25 -0.73
CA LYS A 69 -14.79 -1.69 -0.60
C LYS A 69 -15.05 -2.35 0.75
N ILE A 70 -14.22 -3.32 1.14
CA ILE A 70 -14.36 -4.04 2.40
C ILE A 70 -14.18 -3.10 3.60
N THR A 71 -13.20 -2.20 3.55
CA THR A 71 -12.96 -1.26 4.64
C THR A 71 -14.17 -0.35 4.87
N GLU A 72 -14.77 0.15 3.79
CA GLU A 72 -15.99 0.95 3.87
C GLU A 72 -17.20 0.18 4.39
N GLU A 73 -17.35 -1.09 4.01
CA GLU A 73 -18.38 -1.96 4.60
C GLU A 73 -18.16 -2.16 6.10
N LEU A 74 -16.93 -2.48 6.52
CA LEU A 74 -16.60 -2.68 7.94
C LEU A 74 -16.80 -1.39 8.75
N ARG A 75 -16.57 -0.22 8.16
CA ARG A 75 -16.89 1.09 8.76
C ARG A 75 -18.39 1.25 8.97
N LYS A 76 -19.20 0.94 7.95
CA LYS A 76 -20.67 0.98 8.04
C LYS A 76 -21.22 -0.02 9.06
N GLU A 77 -20.58 -1.17 9.22
CA GLU A 77 -20.88 -2.17 10.24
C GLU A 77 -20.45 -1.75 11.66
N GLY A 78 -19.74 -0.62 11.82
CA GLY A 78 -19.20 -0.16 13.11
C GLY A 78 -18.03 -1.01 13.63
N ARG A 79 -17.40 -1.79 12.76
CA ARG A 79 -16.30 -2.73 13.09
C ARG A 79 -14.91 -2.11 12.93
N LEU A 80 -14.84 -0.96 12.27
CA LEU A 80 -13.67 -0.09 12.18
C LEU A 80 -14.08 1.32 12.63
N VAL A 81 -13.22 1.96 13.42
CA VAL A 81 -13.37 3.34 13.88
C VAL A 81 -12.32 4.18 13.16
N GLU A 82 -12.66 5.42 12.80
CA GLU A 82 -11.68 6.38 12.26
C GLU A 82 -10.51 6.58 13.22
N ALA A 83 -9.31 6.62 12.65
CA ALA A 83 -8.14 7.24 13.24
C ALA A 83 -8.39 8.76 13.39
#